data_AF-A0A5F0LLM3-F1
#
_entry.id   AF-A0A5F0LLM3-F1
#
_cell.length_a   1.000
_cell.length_b   1.000
_cell.length_c   1.000
_cell.angle_alpha   90.00
_cell.angle_beta   90.00
_cell.angle_gamma   90.00
#
_symmetry.space_group_name_H-M   'P 1'
#
loop_
_entity.id
_entity.type
_entity.pdbx_description
1 polymer ?
#
loop_
_entity_poly.entity_id
_entity_poly.type
_entity_poly.pdbx_seq_one_letter_code
_entity_poly.pdbx_strand_id
1 'polypeptide(L)'
;MQNQSSPLDNAATDGVGLVNAEMFELAPVSMWLEDFSGVKKLLDAWREAGVTDLRSYLQADLARVHECTLNIRVLQVNSKTLQLFEADNLDHLITNLGKVFRDDMLHTHIEELLQVWEGKHEFSSHSVNYTLSGKRLDIQLNAR
;
A
#
# COMPACT_ATOMS: atom_id res chain seq x y z
N MET A 1 60.99 -13.15 -8.08
CA MET A 1 60.16 -14.34 -8.35
C MET A 1 58.70 -14.00 -8.04
N GLN A 2 57.80 -14.68 -8.73
CA GLN A 2 56.45 -14.25 -9.10
C GLN A 2 55.45 -14.15 -7.93
N ASN A 3 54.68 -13.06 -7.98
CA ASN A 3 53.22 -12.93 -7.85
C ASN A 3 52.41 -14.19 -7.51
N GLN A 4 51.51 -14.08 -6.52
CA GLN A 4 50.13 -14.55 -6.70
C GLN A 4 49.15 -13.76 -5.81
N SER A 5 48.04 -13.42 -6.45
CA SER A 5 47.02 -12.45 -6.07
C SER A 5 45.93 -13.03 -5.13
N SER A 6 45.19 -12.11 -4.50
CA SER A 6 44.05 -12.21 -3.58
C SER A 6 42.85 -13.07 -4.08
N PRO A 7 41.76 -13.26 -3.29
CA PRO A 7 40.81 -12.16 -3.04
C PRO A 7 40.38 -11.99 -1.57
N LEU A 8 40.35 -10.72 -1.15
CA LEU A 8 39.28 -10.18 -0.32
C LEU A 8 37.98 -10.30 -1.14
N ASP A 9 36.92 -10.93 -0.64
CA ASP A 9 35.57 -10.65 -1.13
C ASP A 9 34.45 -10.96 -0.11
N ASN A 10 33.62 -9.93 0.09
CA ASN A 10 32.20 -9.91 0.48
C ASN A 10 31.66 -10.72 1.68
N ALA A 11 31.48 -10.06 2.83
CA ALA A 11 30.56 -10.52 3.88
C ALA A 11 29.88 -9.35 4.64
N ALA A 12 29.66 -8.20 4.00
CA ALA A 12 29.15 -6.99 4.68
C ALA A 12 27.82 -6.44 4.12
N THR A 13 27.15 -7.15 3.22
CA THR A 13 25.96 -6.61 2.51
C THR A 13 24.63 -7.26 2.90
N ASP A 14 24.63 -8.37 3.65
CA ASP A 14 23.40 -9.10 3.99
C ASP A 14 22.78 -8.65 5.33
N GLY A 15 23.55 -7.97 6.18
CA GLY A 15 23.09 -7.56 7.52
C GLY A 15 21.98 -6.52 7.48
N VAL A 16 22.11 -5.49 6.65
CA VAL A 16 21.16 -4.35 6.59
C VAL A 16 19.80 -4.75 6.00
N GLY A 17 19.78 -5.70 5.05
CA GLY A 17 18.54 -6.24 4.50
C GLY A 17 17.76 -7.06 5.54
N LEU A 18 18.46 -7.86 6.34
CA LEU A 18 17.86 -8.70 7.39
C LEU A 18 17.31 -7.88 8.56
N VAL A 19 18.04 -6.87 9.07
CA VAL A 19 17.48 -5.99 10.12
C VAL A 19 16.27 -5.22 9.63
N ASN A 20 16.21 -4.79 8.37
CA ASN A 20 15.02 -4.12 7.84
C ASN A 20 13.81 -5.05 7.78
N ALA A 21 14.00 -6.31 7.37
CA ALA A 21 12.93 -7.31 7.36
C ALA A 21 12.46 -7.66 8.77
N GLU A 22 13.38 -7.85 9.72
CA GLU A 22 13.03 -8.09 11.13
C GLU A 22 12.30 -6.91 11.76
N MET A 23 12.75 -5.68 11.51
CA MET A 23 12.08 -4.46 12.00
C MET A 23 10.68 -4.31 11.39
N PHE A 24 10.53 -4.65 10.11
CA PHE A 24 9.22 -4.68 9.46
C PHE A 24 8.28 -5.69 10.14
N GLU A 25 8.74 -6.91 10.35
CA GLU A 25 7.93 -7.98 10.94
C GLU A 25 7.60 -7.78 12.42
N LEU A 26 8.51 -7.18 13.19
CA LEU A 26 8.36 -6.97 14.64
C LEU A 26 7.72 -5.63 15.00
N ALA A 27 7.45 -4.74 14.03
CA ALA A 27 6.86 -3.44 14.33
C ALA A 27 5.50 -3.59 15.03
N PRO A 28 5.22 -2.80 16.08
CA PRO A 28 3.98 -2.90 16.86
C PRO A 28 2.75 -2.32 16.14
N VAL A 29 2.93 -1.79 14.93
CA VAL A 29 1.91 -1.14 14.10
C VAL A 29 1.66 -1.95 12.83
N SER A 30 0.44 -1.86 12.29
CA SER A 30 0.12 -2.46 10.98
C SER A 30 0.91 -1.74 9.89
N MET A 31 1.62 -2.50 9.06
CA MET A 31 2.38 -1.98 7.93
C MET A 31 2.09 -2.78 6.67
N TRP A 32 1.93 -2.04 5.58
CA TRP A 32 1.64 -2.53 4.24
C TRP A 32 2.71 -2.01 3.31
N LEU A 33 3.25 -2.90 2.48
CA LEU A 33 4.08 -2.56 1.34
C LEU A 33 3.22 -2.77 0.09
N GLU A 34 2.99 -1.70 -0.66
CA GLU A 34 2.05 -1.69 -1.77
C GLU A 34 2.68 -1.06 -3.02
N ASP A 35 2.28 -1.55 -4.20
CA ASP A 35 2.64 -0.98 -5.49
C ASP A 35 1.45 -0.19 -6.05
N PHE A 36 1.62 1.14 -6.12
CA PHE A 36 0.66 2.11 -6.66
C PHE A 36 0.90 2.43 -8.14
N SER A 37 1.82 1.75 -8.83
CA SER A 37 2.13 2.03 -10.24
C SER A 37 0.93 1.83 -11.17
N GLY A 38 0.03 0.90 -10.85
CA GLY A 38 -1.25 0.73 -11.56
C GLY A 38 -2.16 1.95 -11.40
N VAL A 39 -2.33 2.42 -10.17
CA VAL A 39 -3.09 3.65 -9.86
C VAL A 39 -2.49 4.84 -10.59
N LYS A 40 -1.17 5.01 -10.54
CA LYS A 40 -0.49 6.11 -11.23
C LYS A 40 -0.82 6.14 -12.73
N LYS A 41 -0.82 4.98 -13.40
CA LYS A 41 -1.17 4.89 -14.82
C LYS A 41 -2.60 5.32 -15.11
N LEU A 42 -3.56 4.95 -14.24
CA LEU A 42 -4.95 5.41 -14.37
C LEU A 42 -5.06 6.92 -14.22
N LEU A 43 -4.40 7.48 -13.19
CA LEU A 43 -4.38 8.91 -12.95
C LEU A 43 -3.73 9.67 -14.11
N ASP A 44 -2.58 9.22 -14.61
CA ASP A 44 -1.92 9.82 -15.77
C ASP A 44 -2.85 9.79 -17.01
N ALA A 45 -3.51 8.66 -17.26
CA ALA A 45 -4.45 8.52 -18.39
C ALA A 45 -5.64 9.50 -18.29
N TRP A 46 -6.20 9.70 -17.10
CA TRP A 46 -7.28 10.68 -16.91
C TRP A 46 -6.80 12.12 -17.11
N ARG A 47 -5.56 12.42 -16.71
CA ARG A 47 -4.95 13.72 -16.95
C ARG A 47 -4.78 14.00 -18.43
N GLU A 48 -4.28 13.02 -19.18
CA GLU A 48 -4.12 13.10 -20.63
C GLU A 48 -5.48 13.23 -21.34
N ALA A 49 -6.54 12.63 -20.80
CA ALA A 49 -7.91 12.79 -21.27
C ALA A 49 -8.55 14.15 -20.93
N GLY A 50 -7.83 15.04 -20.23
CA GLY A 50 -8.28 16.40 -19.92
C GLY A 50 -9.05 16.55 -18.61
N VAL A 51 -9.02 15.55 -17.72
CA VAL A 51 -9.59 15.69 -16.38
C VAL A 51 -8.77 16.71 -15.58
N THR A 52 -9.41 17.80 -15.15
CA THR A 52 -8.80 18.88 -14.36
C THR A 52 -9.28 18.91 -12.91
N ASP A 53 -10.50 18.43 -12.65
CA ASP A 53 -11.05 18.26 -11.31
C ASP A 53 -11.27 16.77 -11.03
N LEU A 54 -10.23 16.13 -10.49
CA LEU A 54 -10.26 14.70 -10.17
C LEU A 54 -11.31 14.39 -9.10
N ARG A 55 -11.56 15.29 -8.15
CA ARG A 55 -12.51 15.05 -7.05
C ARG A 55 -13.91 14.90 -7.61
N SER A 56 -14.38 15.88 -8.38
CA SER A 56 -15.70 15.83 -9.02
C SER A 56 -15.79 14.64 -9.98
N TYR A 57 -14.71 14.32 -10.68
CA TYR A 57 -14.65 13.17 -11.58
C TYR A 57 -14.83 11.82 -10.85
N LEU A 58 -14.18 11.62 -9.70
CA LEU A 58 -14.31 10.40 -8.90
C LEU A 58 -15.66 10.32 -8.17
N GLN A 59 -16.17 11.45 -7.66
CA GLN A 59 -17.46 11.51 -6.97
C GLN A 59 -18.65 11.26 -7.92
N ALA A 60 -18.52 11.62 -9.20
CA ALA A 60 -19.53 11.35 -10.20
C ALA A 60 -19.71 9.86 -10.50
N ASP A 61 -18.68 9.03 -10.26
CA ASP A 61 -18.72 7.59 -10.47
C ASP A 61 -17.72 6.85 -9.57
N LEU A 62 -18.20 6.33 -8.44
CA LEU A 62 -17.37 5.59 -7.47
C LEU A 62 -16.80 4.28 -8.03
N ALA A 63 -17.28 3.79 -9.19
CA ALA A 63 -16.65 2.65 -9.85
C ALA A 63 -15.20 2.96 -10.25
N ARG A 64 -14.86 4.23 -10.49
CA ARG A 64 -13.48 4.69 -10.77
C ARG A 64 -12.58 4.58 -9.55
N VAL A 65 -13.13 4.89 -8.36
CA VAL A 65 -12.41 4.71 -7.09
C VAL A 65 -12.15 3.22 -6.86
N HIS A 66 -13.15 2.37 -7.11
CA HIS A 66 -13.00 0.93 -7.03
C HIS A 66 -12.00 0.39 -8.07
N GLU A 67 -11.95 0.96 -9.28
CA GLU A 67 -10.92 0.60 -10.26
C GLU A 67 -9.51 0.94 -9.75
N CYS A 68 -9.33 2.07 -9.08
CA CYS A 68 -8.06 2.39 -8.43
C CYS A 68 -7.70 1.37 -7.36
N THR A 69 -8.62 0.98 -6.47
CA THR A 69 -8.32 -0.01 -5.42
C THR A 69 -7.90 -1.37 -5.99
N LEU A 70 -8.51 -1.81 -7.10
CA LEU A 70 -8.12 -3.03 -7.80
C LEU A 70 -6.74 -2.95 -8.46
N ASN A 71 -6.23 -1.74 -8.72
CA ASN A 71 -4.92 -1.49 -9.31
C ASN A 71 -3.81 -1.25 -8.28
N ILE A 72 -4.13 -1.33 -6.99
CA ILE A 72 -3.15 -1.37 -5.90
C ILE A 72 -2.75 -2.83 -5.69
N ARG A 73 -1.44 -3.13 -5.76
CA ARG A 73 -0.93 -4.47 -5.47
C ARG A 73 -0.26 -4.51 -4.11
N VAL A 74 -0.83 -5.29 -3.19
CA VAL A 74 -0.19 -5.59 -1.90
C VAL A 74 1.00 -6.51 -2.15
N LEU A 75 2.20 -6.05 -1.82
CA LEU A 75 3.45 -6.78 -1.97
C LEU A 75 3.79 -7.58 -0.71
N GLN A 76 3.60 -6.96 0.45
CA GLN A 76 3.89 -7.57 1.75
C GLN A 76 3.10 -6.86 2.85
N VAL A 77 2.76 -7.59 3.91
CA VAL A 77 2.26 -7.04 5.17
C VAL A 77 3.00 -7.69 6.33
N ASN A 78 3.13 -6.98 7.44
CA ASN A 78 3.77 -7.55 8.63
C ASN A 78 2.81 -8.42 9.45
N SER A 79 3.37 -9.19 10.38
CA SER A 79 2.61 -10.02 11.34
C SER A 79 1.49 -9.24 12.07
N LYS A 80 1.74 -7.98 12.43
CA LYS A 80 0.76 -7.13 13.12
C LYS A 80 -0.47 -6.85 12.26
N THR A 81 -0.29 -6.67 10.96
CA THR A 81 -1.39 -6.47 10.00
C THR A 81 -2.26 -7.72 9.90
N LEU A 82 -1.64 -8.89 9.74
CA LEU A 82 -2.38 -10.16 9.70
C LEU A 82 -3.22 -10.36 10.97
N GLN A 83 -2.63 -10.09 12.14
CA GLN A 83 -3.35 -10.13 13.41
C GLN A 83 -4.51 -9.12 13.47
N LEU A 84 -4.27 -7.87 13.05
CA LEU A 84 -5.28 -6.81 13.10
C LEU A 84 -6.48 -7.11 12.19
N PHE A 85 -6.22 -7.64 11.00
CA PHE A 85 -7.25 -7.97 10.02
C PHE A 85 -7.83 -9.38 10.20
N GLU A 86 -7.32 -10.16 11.15
CA GLU A 86 -7.75 -11.54 11.41
C GLU A 86 -7.53 -12.46 10.19
N ALA A 87 -6.38 -12.28 9.53
CA ALA A 87 -5.94 -13.08 8.40
C ALA A 87 -4.85 -14.07 8.83
N ASP A 88 -4.87 -15.28 8.26
CA ASP A 88 -3.90 -16.33 8.60
C ASP A 88 -2.54 -16.12 7.92
N ASN A 89 -2.55 -15.51 6.74
CA ASN A 89 -1.38 -15.21 5.91
C ASN A 89 -1.73 -14.16 4.85
N LEU A 90 -0.72 -13.72 4.10
CA LEU A 90 -0.87 -12.71 3.06
C LEU A 90 -1.89 -13.12 1.99
N ASP A 91 -1.86 -14.38 1.53
CA ASP A 91 -2.79 -14.86 0.50
C ASP A 91 -4.24 -14.86 0.97
N HIS A 92 -4.47 -15.24 2.24
CA HIS A 92 -5.79 -15.18 2.88
C HIS A 92 -6.29 -13.72 2.93
N LEU A 93 -5.42 -12.78 3.30
CA LEU A 93 -5.74 -11.35 3.30
C LEU A 93 -6.07 -10.85 1.88
N ILE A 94 -5.19 -11.09 0.91
CA ILE A 94 -5.34 -10.65 -0.49
C ILE A 94 -6.65 -11.16 -1.10
N THR A 95 -6.94 -12.45 -0.94
CA THR A 95 -8.17 -13.08 -1.47
C THR A 95 -9.44 -12.47 -0.88
N ASN A 96 -9.34 -11.81 0.27
CA ASN A 96 -10.46 -11.19 0.98
C ASN A 96 -10.37 -9.66 1.08
N LEU A 97 -9.51 -8.98 0.31
CA LEU A 97 -9.38 -7.51 0.38
C LEU A 97 -10.68 -6.76 0.12
N GLY A 98 -11.59 -7.31 -0.69
CA GLY A 98 -12.92 -6.71 -0.89
C GLY A 98 -13.78 -6.66 0.39
N LYS A 99 -13.47 -7.45 1.43
CA LYS A 99 -14.10 -7.33 2.75
C LYS A 99 -13.45 -6.22 3.59
N VAL A 100 -12.17 -5.95 3.35
CA VAL A 100 -11.40 -4.91 4.05
C VAL A 100 -11.73 -3.53 3.51
N PHE A 101 -11.75 -3.40 2.18
CA PHE A 101 -11.94 -2.17 1.43
C PHE A 101 -13.38 -2.05 0.91
N ARG A 102 -14.30 -1.55 1.75
CA ARG A 102 -15.72 -1.44 1.42
C ARG A 102 -16.41 -0.29 2.14
N ASP A 103 -17.66 -0.03 1.74
CA ASP A 103 -18.57 0.91 2.38
C ASP A 103 -17.95 2.32 2.52
N ASP A 104 -17.85 2.82 3.75
CA ASP A 104 -17.32 4.13 4.11
C ASP A 104 -15.89 4.40 3.57
N MET A 105 -15.11 3.34 3.32
CA MET A 105 -13.74 3.42 2.81
C MET A 105 -13.66 4.12 1.44
N LEU A 106 -14.64 3.92 0.56
CA LEU A 106 -14.56 4.43 -0.82
C LEU A 106 -14.53 5.97 -0.84
N HIS A 107 -15.20 6.62 0.11
CA HIS A 107 -15.22 8.08 0.19
C HIS A 107 -13.90 8.63 0.72
N THR A 108 -13.30 7.98 1.71
CA THR A 108 -12.00 8.41 2.26
C THR A 108 -10.86 8.15 1.27
N HIS A 109 -10.97 7.11 0.45
CA HIS A 109 -9.97 6.81 -0.58
C HIS A 109 -9.88 7.87 -1.69
N ILE A 110 -10.95 8.64 -1.94
CA ILE A 110 -10.89 9.78 -2.87
C ILE A 110 -9.84 10.80 -2.42
N GLU A 111 -9.77 11.10 -1.12
CA GLU A 111 -8.77 12.04 -0.60
C GLU A 111 -7.35 11.55 -0.87
N GLU A 112 -7.10 10.26 -0.68
CA GLU A 112 -5.80 9.64 -0.89
C GLU A 112 -5.39 9.71 -2.37
N LEU A 113 -6.32 9.40 -3.28
CA LEU A 113 -6.10 9.50 -4.72
C LEU A 113 -5.84 10.95 -5.16
N LEU A 114 -6.45 11.93 -4.52
CA LEU A 114 -6.18 13.35 -4.77
C LEU A 114 -4.76 13.74 -4.36
N GLN A 115 -4.25 13.25 -3.22
CA GLN A 115 -2.87 13.50 -2.82
C GLN A 115 -1.88 12.91 -3.83
N VAL A 116 -2.13 11.67 -4.30
CA VAL A 116 -1.31 11.02 -5.32
C VAL A 116 -1.35 11.79 -6.64
N TRP A 117 -2.55 12.26 -7.03
CA TRP A 117 -2.71 13.10 -8.22
C TRP A 117 -1.91 14.39 -8.15
N GLU A 118 -1.87 15.05 -6.98
CA GLU A 118 -1.05 16.24 -6.75
C GLU A 118 0.46 15.96 -6.70
N GLY A 119 0.88 14.69 -6.86
CA GLY A 119 2.27 14.28 -6.84
C GLY A 119 2.87 14.24 -5.43
N LYS A 120 2.03 14.16 -4.40
CA LYS A 120 2.50 13.99 -3.02
C LYS A 120 2.84 12.53 -2.78
N HIS A 121 4.04 12.31 -2.25
CA HIS A 121 4.52 10.98 -1.89
C HIS A 121 4.28 10.67 -0.40
N GLU A 122 4.05 11.71 0.40
CA GLU A 122 3.72 11.58 1.82
C GLU A 122 2.35 12.18 2.09
N PHE A 123 1.49 11.42 2.77
CA PHE A 123 0.20 11.93 3.25
C PHE A 123 -0.29 11.16 4.48
N SER A 124 -1.20 11.79 5.21
CA SER A 124 -1.91 11.18 6.33
C SER A 124 -3.40 11.39 6.16
N SER A 125 -4.19 10.35 6.40
CA SER A 125 -5.65 10.38 6.30
C SER A 125 -6.27 9.60 7.46
N HIS A 126 -7.55 9.84 7.71
CA HIS A 126 -8.38 8.97 8.54
C HIS A 126 -9.31 8.21 7.63
N SER A 127 -9.37 6.90 7.82
CA SER A 127 -10.17 6.00 7.00
C SER A 127 -10.82 4.92 7.86
N VAL A 128 -11.65 4.10 7.22
CA VAL A 128 -12.34 2.98 7.86
C VAL A 128 -12.01 1.74 7.06
N ASN A 129 -11.48 0.72 7.72
CA ASN A 129 -11.36 -0.62 7.17
C ASN A 129 -12.20 -1.60 7.98
N TYR A 130 -12.26 -2.84 7.53
CA TYR A 130 -12.90 -3.92 8.27
C TYR A 130 -11.98 -5.12 8.40
N THR A 131 -12.05 -5.82 9.53
CA THR A 131 -11.42 -7.15 9.66
C THR A 131 -12.11 -8.17 8.75
N LEU A 132 -11.50 -9.34 8.58
CA LEU A 132 -12.11 -10.42 7.82
C LEU A 132 -13.39 -10.99 8.47
N SER A 133 -13.56 -10.84 9.80
CA SER A 133 -14.83 -11.12 10.50
C SER A 133 -15.87 -10.00 10.38
N GLY A 134 -15.49 -8.84 9.82
CA GLY A 134 -16.37 -7.70 9.58
C GLY A 134 -16.40 -6.66 10.70
N LYS A 135 -15.48 -6.72 11.66
CA LYS A 135 -15.34 -5.68 12.68
C LYS A 135 -14.80 -4.39 12.05
N ARG A 136 -15.46 -3.26 12.31
CA ARG A 136 -15.00 -1.93 11.89
C ARG A 136 -13.68 -1.56 12.58
N LEU A 137 -12.75 -1.03 11.81
CA LEU A 137 -11.47 -0.47 12.25
C LEU A 137 -11.39 0.98 11.77
N ASP A 138 -11.41 1.93 12.71
CA ASP A 138 -11.05 3.31 12.39
C ASP A 138 -9.52 3.40 12.36
N ILE A 139 -8.98 3.81 11.21
CA ILE A 139 -7.55 3.78 10.93
C ILE A 139 -7.02 5.19 10.65
N GLN A 140 -5.82 5.46 11.14
CA GLN A 140 -5.00 6.56 10.66
C GLN A 140 -3.98 5.99 9.68
N LEU A 141 -4.10 6.36 8.41
CA LEU A 141 -3.15 5.96 7.38
C LEU A 141 -2.02 6.98 7.33
N ASN A 142 -0.79 6.51 7.18
CA ASN A 142 0.37 7.32 6.88
C ASN A 142 1.11 6.68 5.71
N ALA A 143 1.03 7.28 4.53
CA ALA A 143 1.74 6.86 3.34
C ALA A 143 3.05 7.65 3.21
N ARG A 144 4.12 6.98 2.78
CA ARG A 144 5.46 7.54 2.58
C ARG A 144 6.19 6.82 1.44
#